data_AF-A0A9J9HBM4-F1
#
_entry.id   AF-A0A9J9HBM4-F1
#
_cell.length_a   1.000
_cell.length_b   1.000
_cell.length_c   1.000
_cell.angle_alpha   90.00
_cell.angle_beta   90.00
_cell.angle_gamma   90.00
#
_symmetry.space_group_name_H-M   'P 1'
#
loop_
_entity.id
_entity.type
_entity.pdbx_description
1 polymer ?
#
loop_
_entity_poly.entity_id
_entity_poly.type
_entity_poly.pdbx_seq_one_letter_code
_entity_poly.pdbx_strand_id
1 'polypeptide(L)'
;MKVTSTASSIRAIFTATEVRDLVYLAEDAARRGMPISERLTDAIADLDQARRTVEAKRASKRYEKQRAQDAERRLRELHHYAMIGDYAVMATRADYADLSSDPDHRLWADVMMREILNKPLPDQCEIRRDAWLVRVTRPVPGDIGESVGSDCTETSERAEIATVAERLIGRHAQVPA
;
A
#
# COMPACT_ATOMS: atom_id res chain seq x y z
N MET A 1 24.39 6.68 26.73
CA MET A 1 25.53 5.91 26.22
C MET A 1 25.51 4.57 26.93
N LYS A 2 25.74 3.45 26.24
CA LYS A 2 25.89 2.14 26.88
C LYS A 2 27.34 1.71 26.79
N VAL A 3 27.97 1.44 27.93
CA VAL A 3 29.36 0.98 28.00
C VAL A 3 29.39 -0.44 28.53
N THR A 4 30.18 -1.30 27.90
CA THR A 4 30.40 -2.68 28.30
C THR A 4 31.89 -2.98 28.29
N SER A 5 32.41 -3.49 29.40
CA SER A 5 33.79 -3.99 29.47
C SER A 5 33.86 -5.40 28.87
N THR A 6 34.95 -5.69 28.18
CA THR A 6 35.33 -7.02 27.68
C THR A 6 36.70 -7.38 28.26
N ALA A 7 37.14 -8.63 28.10
CA ALA A 7 38.40 -9.12 28.67
C ALA A 7 39.65 -8.28 28.29
N SER A 8 39.63 -7.57 27.15
CA SER A 8 40.76 -6.78 26.65
C SER A 8 40.41 -5.37 26.16
N SER A 9 39.14 -4.95 26.22
CA SER A 9 38.71 -3.65 25.66
C SER A 9 37.42 -3.11 26.29
N ILE A 10 37.15 -1.82 26.08
CA ILE A 10 35.89 -1.18 26.45
C ILE A 10 35.11 -0.91 25.17
N ARG A 11 33.87 -1.42 25.09
CA ARG A 11 32.93 -1.10 24.01
C ARG A 11 31.96 -0.04 24.50
N ALA A 12 31.88 1.08 23.78
CA ALA A 12 30.87 2.12 23.98
C ALA A 12 29.91 2.14 22.79
N ILE A 13 28.61 2.17 23.08
CA ILE A 13 27.53 2.33 22.10
C ILE A 13 26.89 3.68 22.35
N PHE A 14 26.88 4.50 21.30
CA PHE A 14 26.34 5.84 21.33
C PHE A 14 25.01 5.91 20.60
N THR A 15 24.11 6.74 21.10
CA THR A 15 22.95 7.18 20.32
C THR A 15 23.38 8.26 19.31
N ALA A 16 22.55 8.52 18.30
CA ALA A 16 22.83 9.59 17.33
C ALA A 16 22.93 10.97 18.00
N THR A 17 22.15 11.21 19.06
CA THR A 17 22.21 12.44 19.84
C THR A 17 23.52 12.56 20.59
N GLU A 18 23.96 11.48 21.26
CA GLU A 18 25.22 11.49 22.01
C GLU A 18 26.44 11.72 21.13
N VAL A 19 26.46 11.16 19.91
CA VAL A 19 27.51 11.48 18.93
C VAL A 19 27.49 12.96 18.54
N ARG A 20 26.30 13.54 18.34
CA ARG A 20 26.17 14.97 18.02
C ARG A 20 26.72 15.85 19.14
N ASP A 21 26.46 15.49 20.39
CA ASP A 21 26.97 16.21 21.55
C ASP A 21 28.51 16.11 21.63
N LEU A 22 29.09 14.94 21.31
CA LEU A 22 30.56 14.78 21.24
C LEU A 22 31.20 15.64 20.14
N VAL A 23 30.58 15.70 18.96
CA VAL A 23 31.04 16.58 17.87
C VAL A 23 31.01 18.04 18.32
N TYR A 24 29.89 18.48 18.91
CA TYR A 24 29.73 19.83 19.42
C TYR A 24 30.80 20.18 20.48
N LEU A 25 31.06 19.26 21.42
CA LEU A 25 32.07 19.46 22.47
C LEU A 25 33.47 19.55 21.88
N ALA A 26 33.81 18.72 20.88
CA ALA A 26 35.10 18.80 20.21
C ALA A 26 35.28 20.12 19.45
N GLU A 27 34.25 20.57 18.74
CA GLU A 27 34.26 21.86 18.03
C GLU A 27 34.34 23.06 18.98
N ASP A 28 33.66 23.02 20.13
CA ASP A 28 33.74 24.08 21.15
C ASP A 28 35.12 24.13 21.82
N ALA A 29 35.66 22.97 22.20
CA ALA A 29 37.00 22.86 22.77
C ALA A 29 38.09 23.34 21.78
N ALA A 30 37.98 22.98 20.50
CA ALA A 30 38.86 23.47 19.46
C ALA A 30 38.78 25.01 19.30
N ARG A 31 37.57 25.57 19.28
CA ARG A 31 37.37 27.04 19.22
C ARG A 31 37.96 27.79 20.41
N ARG A 32 38.00 27.16 21.57
CA ARG A 32 38.63 27.70 22.80
C ARG A 32 40.14 27.48 22.87
N GLY A 33 40.75 26.86 21.86
CA GLY A 33 42.18 26.56 21.84
C GLY A 33 42.59 25.47 22.83
N MET A 34 41.64 24.63 23.28
CA MET A 34 41.97 23.51 24.15
C MET A 34 42.71 22.42 23.37
N PRO A 35 43.76 21.81 23.95
CA PRO A 35 44.48 20.73 23.27
C PRO A 35 43.60 19.48 23.17
N ILE A 36 43.35 19.03 21.95
CA ILE A 36 42.64 17.78 21.64
C ILE A 36 43.62 16.90 20.85
N SER A 37 43.76 15.63 21.24
CA SER A 37 44.60 14.70 20.48
C SER A 37 44.01 14.40 19.11
N GLU A 38 44.84 14.35 18.08
CA GLU A 38 44.44 14.01 16.70
C GLU A 38 43.61 12.72 16.61
N ARG A 39 44.03 11.66 17.34
CA ARG A 39 43.28 10.39 17.41
C ARG A 39 41.85 10.53 17.92
N LEU A 40 41.60 11.49 18.82
CA LEU A 40 40.25 11.75 19.34
C LEU A 40 39.43 12.52 18.30
N THR A 41 40.05 13.47 17.59
CA THR A 41 39.42 14.18 16.48
C THR A 41 38.98 13.21 15.38
N ASP A 42 39.85 12.29 14.97
CA ASP A 42 39.54 11.27 13.96
C ASP A 42 38.40 10.35 14.41
N ALA A 43 38.46 9.87 15.66
CA ALA A 43 37.40 9.03 16.22
C ALA A 43 36.04 9.73 16.26
N ILE A 44 36.02 11.04 16.55
CA ILE A 44 34.78 11.83 16.56
C ILE A 44 34.25 12.05 15.14
N ALA A 45 35.13 12.30 14.16
CA ALA A 45 34.76 12.39 12.75
C ALA A 45 34.15 11.07 12.23
N ASP A 46 34.75 9.93 12.55
CA ASP A 46 34.23 8.61 12.18
C ASP A 46 32.86 8.35 12.82
N LEU A 47 32.69 8.73 14.10
CA LEU A 47 31.40 8.62 14.77
C LEU A 47 30.34 9.51 14.10
N ASP A 48 30.67 10.75 13.72
CA ASP A 48 29.72 11.63 13.02
C ASP A 48 29.31 11.07 11.65
N GLN A 49 30.26 10.50 10.90
CA GLN A 49 29.96 9.85 9.63
C GLN A 49 29.04 8.63 9.82
N ALA A 50 29.28 7.82 10.85
CA ALA A 50 28.41 6.71 11.22
C ALA A 50 27.01 7.19 11.63
N ARG A 51 26.92 8.30 12.40
CA ARG A 51 25.65 8.93 12.78
C ARG A 51 24.84 9.34 11.54
N ARG A 52 25.45 10.08 10.61
CA ARG A 52 24.80 10.51 9.35
C ARG A 52 24.28 9.33 8.55
N THR A 53 25.06 8.25 8.46
CA THR A 53 24.66 7.01 7.77
C THR A 53 23.44 6.36 8.43
N VAL A 54 23.40 6.27 9.77
CA VAL A 54 22.26 5.71 10.51
C VAL A 54 21.02 6.58 10.34
N GLU A 55 21.17 7.90 10.40
CA GLU A 55 20.06 8.85 10.18
C GLU A 55 19.49 8.73 8.77
N ALA A 56 20.33 8.65 7.75
CA ALA A 56 19.91 8.45 6.36
C ALA A 56 19.15 7.13 6.18
N LYS A 57 19.65 6.02 6.73
CA LYS A 57 18.96 4.72 6.71
C LYS A 57 17.60 4.78 7.42
N ARG A 58 17.51 5.46 8.56
CA ARG A 58 16.24 5.65 9.28
C ARG A 58 15.26 6.51 8.49
N ALA A 59 15.73 7.57 7.85
CA ALA A 59 14.90 8.42 6.99
C ALA A 59 14.35 7.64 5.79
N SER A 60 15.21 6.88 5.10
CA SER A 60 14.81 6.01 3.99
C SER A 60 13.75 4.99 4.42
N LYS A 61 13.95 4.27 5.53
CA LYS A 61 12.94 3.31 6.04
C LYS A 61 11.61 3.97 6.41
N ARG A 62 11.63 5.19 6.97
CA ARG A 62 10.41 5.95 7.27
C ARG A 62 9.65 6.31 6.00
N TYR A 63 10.38 6.77 4.99
CA TYR A 63 9.80 7.11 3.69
C TYR A 63 9.22 5.88 2.99
N GLU A 64 9.90 4.73 3.02
CA GLU A 64 9.38 3.46 2.50
C GLU A 64 8.10 3.03 3.21
N LYS A 65 8.09 3.09 4.55
CA LYS A 65 6.90 2.78 5.34
C LYS A 65 5.75 3.71 5.00
N GLN A 66 6.01 5.01 4.89
CA GLN A 66 4.98 6.00 4.53
C GLN A 66 4.43 5.74 3.14
N ARG A 67 5.30 5.51 2.15
CA ARG A 67 4.89 5.14 0.79
C ARG A 67 4.01 3.89 0.77
N ALA A 68 4.36 2.86 1.54
CA ALA A 68 3.56 1.65 1.64
C ALA A 68 2.18 1.92 2.26
N GLN A 69 2.12 2.75 3.31
CA GLN A 69 0.86 3.16 3.94
C GLN A 69 -0.03 3.98 3.00
N ASP A 70 0.56 4.89 2.23
CA ASP A 70 -0.16 5.71 1.25
C ASP A 70 -0.69 4.85 0.09
N ALA A 71 0.11 3.88 -0.38
CA ALA A 71 -0.33 2.90 -1.38
C ALA A 71 -1.49 2.03 -0.85
N GLU A 72 -1.39 1.53 0.39
CA GLU A 72 -2.46 0.74 1.02
C GLU A 72 -3.73 1.58 1.20
N ARG A 73 -3.61 2.83 1.64
CA ARG A 73 -4.74 3.75 1.77
C ARG A 73 -5.43 3.95 0.42
N ARG A 74 -4.66 4.24 -0.63
CA ARG A 74 -5.18 4.41 -1.98
C ARG A 74 -5.88 3.14 -2.49
N LEU A 75 -5.34 1.97 -2.20
CA LEU A 75 -6.00 0.70 -2.53
C LEU A 75 -7.32 0.53 -1.79
N ARG A 76 -7.42 0.91 -0.52
CA ARG A 76 -8.68 0.86 0.25
C ARG A 76 -9.73 1.87 -0.22
N GLU A 77 -9.28 3.00 -0.77
CA GLU A 77 -10.16 4.03 -1.37
C GLU A 77 -10.72 3.61 -2.72
N LEU A 78 -10.02 2.71 -3.43
CA LEU A 78 -10.40 2.24 -4.76
C LEU A 78 -11.00 0.83 -4.76
N HIS A 79 -10.73 0.02 -3.74
CA HIS A 79 -11.14 -1.38 -3.67
C HIS A 79 -11.74 -1.75 -2.31
N HIS A 80 -12.84 -2.51 -2.35
CA HIS A 80 -13.39 -3.21 -1.21
C HIS A 80 -13.40 -4.71 -1.47
N TYR A 81 -12.95 -5.48 -0.47
CA TYR A 81 -12.99 -6.93 -0.49
C TYR A 81 -13.81 -7.43 0.70
N ALA A 82 -14.66 -8.43 0.46
CA ALA A 82 -15.46 -9.09 1.48
C ALA A 82 -15.74 -10.55 1.08
N MET A 83 -16.18 -11.34 2.06
CA MET A 83 -16.74 -12.67 1.84
C MET A 83 -18.21 -12.66 2.25
N ILE A 84 -19.07 -13.27 1.44
CA ILE A 84 -20.48 -13.52 1.78
C ILE A 84 -20.71 -15.01 1.57
N GLY A 85 -20.78 -15.78 2.66
CA GLY A 85 -20.77 -17.25 2.58
C GLY A 85 -19.49 -17.78 1.93
N ASP A 86 -19.63 -18.60 0.90
CA ASP A 86 -18.56 -19.15 0.07
C ASP A 86 -18.15 -18.22 -1.10
N TYR A 87 -18.77 -17.05 -1.24
CA TYR A 87 -18.50 -16.12 -2.34
C TYR A 87 -17.52 -15.01 -1.94
N ALA A 88 -16.57 -14.75 -2.83
CA ALA A 88 -15.69 -13.59 -2.75
C ALA A 88 -16.33 -12.39 -3.46
N VAL A 89 -16.36 -11.26 -2.77
CA VAL A 89 -16.91 -10.00 -3.27
C VAL A 89 -15.78 -8.99 -3.39
N MET A 90 -15.63 -8.41 -4.57
CA MET A 90 -14.70 -7.33 -4.86
C MET A 90 -15.47 -6.15 -5.45
N ALA A 91 -15.43 -4.99 -4.80
CA ALA A 91 -15.90 -3.75 -5.39
C ALA A 91 -14.70 -2.88 -5.80
N THR A 92 -14.72 -2.32 -7.00
CA THR A 92 -13.66 -1.42 -7.49
C THR A 92 -14.25 -0.15 -8.07
N ARG A 93 -13.65 1.01 -7.77
CA ARG A 93 -14.07 2.31 -8.28
C ARG A 93 -13.37 2.65 -9.59
N ALA A 94 -14.14 2.85 -10.67
CA ALA A 94 -13.65 3.29 -11.97
C ALA A 94 -14.80 3.77 -12.88
N ASP A 95 -14.47 4.06 -14.13
CA ASP A 95 -15.45 4.20 -15.20
C ASP A 95 -15.69 2.83 -15.85
N TYR A 96 -16.94 2.40 -15.91
CA TYR A 96 -17.33 1.10 -16.44
C TYR A 96 -18.28 1.24 -17.62
N ALA A 97 -18.04 0.44 -18.66
CA ALA A 97 -18.93 0.29 -19.79
C ALA A 97 -19.53 -1.12 -19.79
N ASP A 98 -20.83 -1.23 -20.02
CA ASP A 98 -21.50 -2.50 -20.22
C ASP A 98 -21.26 -2.98 -21.65
N LEU A 99 -20.56 -4.09 -21.78
CA LEU A 99 -20.26 -4.71 -23.07
C LEU A 99 -21.33 -5.71 -23.50
N SER A 100 -22.32 -5.99 -22.65
CA SER A 100 -23.38 -6.93 -22.96
C SER A 100 -24.32 -6.33 -24.00
N SER A 101 -24.73 -7.16 -24.95
CA SER A 101 -25.86 -6.88 -25.84
C SER A 101 -27.18 -7.43 -25.29
N ASP A 102 -27.13 -8.22 -24.22
CA ASP A 102 -28.28 -8.85 -23.57
C ASP A 102 -28.74 -7.95 -22.40
N PRO A 103 -30.01 -7.50 -22.35
CA PRO A 103 -30.51 -6.67 -21.26
C PRO A 103 -30.57 -7.40 -19.90
N ASP A 104 -30.64 -8.73 -19.90
CA ASP A 104 -30.73 -9.54 -18.69
C ASP A 104 -29.35 -9.88 -18.10
N HIS A 105 -28.28 -9.68 -18.88
CA HIS A 105 -26.90 -9.94 -18.47
C HIS A 105 -26.06 -8.67 -18.58
N ARG A 106 -25.23 -8.39 -17.58
CA ARG A 106 -24.33 -7.23 -17.60
C ARG A 106 -22.88 -7.69 -17.66
N LEU A 107 -22.12 -7.14 -18.59
CA LEU A 107 -20.69 -7.42 -18.77
C LEU A 107 -19.88 -6.13 -18.63
N TRP A 108 -19.68 -5.72 -17.39
CA TRP A 108 -18.98 -4.47 -17.07
C TRP A 108 -17.47 -4.60 -17.29
N ALA A 109 -16.94 -3.70 -18.12
CA ALA A 109 -15.51 -3.54 -18.35
C ALA A 109 -15.03 -2.14 -17.99
N ASP A 110 -13.83 -2.07 -17.42
CA ASP A 110 -13.14 -0.83 -17.12
C ASP A 110 -12.78 -0.11 -18.43
N VAL A 111 -13.22 1.14 -18.56
CA VAL A 111 -13.06 1.95 -19.77
C VAL A 111 -11.58 2.24 -20.05
N MET A 112 -10.81 2.61 -19.02
CA MET A 112 -9.39 2.90 -19.16
C MET A 112 -8.59 1.65 -19.55
N MET A 113 -8.91 0.50 -19.00
CA MET A 113 -8.28 -0.77 -19.39
C MET A 113 -8.57 -1.13 -20.84
N ARG A 114 -9.76 -0.83 -21.36
CA ARG A 114 -10.08 -1.06 -22.77
C ARG A 114 -9.29 -0.14 -23.69
N GLU A 115 -9.11 1.12 -23.32
CA GLU A 115 -8.25 2.07 -24.03
C GLU A 115 -6.80 1.58 -24.05
N ILE A 116 -6.23 1.20 -22.90
CA ILE A 116 -4.86 0.69 -22.79
C ILE A 116 -4.65 -0.56 -23.65
N LEU A 117 -5.64 -1.46 -23.69
CA LEU A 117 -5.57 -2.70 -24.47
C LEU A 117 -5.95 -2.51 -25.94
N ASN A 118 -6.19 -1.27 -26.40
CA ASN A 118 -6.65 -0.94 -27.74
C ASN A 118 -7.88 -1.76 -28.18
N LYS A 119 -8.83 -1.94 -27.26
CA LYS A 119 -10.09 -2.68 -27.47
C LYS A 119 -11.26 -1.70 -27.50
N PRO A 120 -11.79 -1.32 -28.68
CA PRO A 120 -12.83 -0.28 -28.77
C PRO A 120 -14.11 -0.68 -28.03
N LEU A 121 -14.84 0.29 -27.49
CA LEU A 121 -16.16 0.06 -26.93
C LEU A 121 -17.19 -0.21 -28.05
N PRO A 122 -18.29 -0.93 -27.76
CA PRO A 122 -19.41 -1.03 -28.69
C PRO A 122 -19.98 0.36 -29.02
N ASP A 123 -20.51 0.52 -30.23
CA ASP A 123 -21.10 1.79 -30.70
C ASP A 123 -22.26 2.28 -29.80
N GLN A 124 -22.98 1.34 -29.19
CA GLN A 124 -24.02 1.61 -28.19
C GLN A 124 -23.74 0.75 -26.96
N CYS A 125 -23.38 1.40 -25.86
CA CYS A 125 -23.21 0.77 -24.55
C CYS A 125 -23.61 1.73 -23.42
N GLU A 126 -24.04 1.18 -22.29
CA GLU A 126 -24.21 1.95 -21.06
C GLU A 126 -22.83 2.25 -20.48
N ILE A 127 -22.56 3.51 -20.13
CA ILE A 127 -21.34 3.92 -19.45
C ILE A 127 -21.71 4.52 -18.10
N ARG A 128 -21.19 3.94 -17.02
CA ARG A 128 -21.27 4.47 -15.66
C ARG A 128 -19.93 5.04 -15.27
N ARG A 129 -19.91 6.34 -14.98
CA ARG A 129 -18.70 7.05 -14.57
C ARG A 129 -18.58 7.08 -13.06
N ASP A 130 -17.35 7.00 -12.58
CA ASP A 130 -17.01 7.09 -11.15
C ASP A 130 -17.83 6.12 -10.27
N ALA A 131 -18.10 4.93 -10.80
CA ALA A 131 -18.96 3.94 -10.17
C ALA A 131 -18.14 2.84 -9.48
N TRP A 132 -18.77 2.16 -8.53
CA TRP A 132 -18.23 0.99 -7.87
C TRP A 132 -18.78 -0.27 -8.53
N LEU A 133 -17.94 -0.98 -9.29
CA LEU A 133 -18.29 -2.29 -9.84
C LEU A 133 -18.08 -3.36 -8.79
N VAL A 134 -19.18 -3.94 -8.32
CA VAL A 134 -19.21 -5.12 -7.46
C VAL A 134 -19.13 -6.36 -8.34
N ARG A 135 -18.08 -7.16 -8.17
CA ARG A 135 -17.90 -8.47 -8.78
C ARG A 135 -18.00 -9.54 -7.72
N VAL A 136 -18.76 -10.57 -8.02
CA VAL A 136 -18.91 -11.75 -7.16
C VAL A 136 -18.33 -12.94 -7.88
N THR A 137 -17.45 -13.66 -7.20
CA THR A 137 -16.91 -14.93 -7.68
C THR A 137 -17.06 -16.00 -6.60
N ARG A 138 -17.26 -17.25 -6.99
CA ARG A 138 -17.14 -18.39 -6.10
C ARG A 138 -15.73 -18.96 -6.26
N PRO A 139 -14.85 -18.85 -5.26
CA PRO A 139 -13.51 -19.43 -5.35
C PRO A 139 -13.60 -20.95 -5.48
N VAL A 140 -12.86 -21.51 -6.44
CA VAL A 140 -12.71 -22.96 -6.60
C VAL A 140 -11.27 -23.33 -6.27
N PRO A 141 -11.01 -24.21 -5.27
CA PRO A 141 -9.66 -24.61 -4.92
C PRO A 141 -8.91 -25.20 -6.11
N GLY A 142 -7.80 -24.58 -6.51
CA GLY A 142 -6.95 -25.07 -7.59
C GLY A 142 -7.37 -24.67 -9.01
N ASP A 143 -8.39 -23.83 -9.16
CA ASP A 143 -8.87 -23.34 -10.47
C ASP A 143 -9.16 -21.83 -10.45
N ILE A 144 -9.44 -21.26 -11.62
CA ILE A 144 -9.97 -19.91 -11.80
C ILE A 144 -11.42 -19.95 -11.30
N GLY A 145 -11.68 -19.29 -10.16
CA GLY A 145 -13.00 -19.28 -9.52
C GLY A 145 -14.14 -18.90 -10.49
N GLU A 146 -15.33 -19.41 -10.21
CA GLU A 146 -16.52 -19.20 -11.02
C GLU A 146 -17.00 -17.75 -10.90
N SER A 147 -17.27 -17.11 -12.05
CA SER A 147 -17.87 -15.77 -12.07
C SER A 147 -19.38 -15.88 -11.84
N VAL A 148 -19.85 -15.37 -10.71
CA VAL A 148 -21.28 -15.36 -10.35
C VAL A 148 -22.00 -14.22 -11.06
N GLY A 149 -21.36 -13.05 -11.10
CA GLY A 149 -21.93 -11.88 -11.76
C GLY A 149 -21.27 -10.59 -11.31
N SER A 150 -21.71 -9.49 -11.92
CA SER A 150 -21.23 -8.16 -11.55
C SER A 150 -22.27 -7.09 -11.82
N ASP A 151 -22.28 -6.05 -10.99
CA ASP A 151 -23.12 -4.88 -11.16
C ASP A 151 -22.53 -3.65 -10.47
N CYS A 152 -22.97 -2.47 -10.87
CA CYS A 152 -22.45 -1.21 -10.37
C CYS A 152 -23.36 -0.61 -9.29
N THR A 153 -22.74 0.01 -8.29
CA THR A 153 -23.34 0.95 -7.34
C THR A 153 -22.64 2.31 -7.44
N GLU A 154 -23.33 3.38 -7.07
CA GLU A 154 -22.78 4.74 -7.04
C GLU A 154 -21.98 5.02 -5.75
N THR A 155 -22.11 4.18 -4.72
CA THR A 155 -21.52 4.43 -3.40
C THR A 155 -20.44 3.43 -3.04
N SER A 156 -19.53 3.86 -2.16
CA SER A 156 -18.56 2.99 -1.51
C SER A 156 -19.11 2.33 -0.24
N GLU A 157 -20.41 2.47 0.04
CA GLU A 157 -20.97 1.99 1.29
C GLU A 157 -20.99 0.46 1.33
N ARG A 158 -20.40 -0.11 2.38
CA ARG A 158 -20.28 -1.57 2.53
C ARG A 158 -21.63 -2.27 2.54
N ALA A 159 -22.66 -1.64 3.10
CA ALA A 159 -24.01 -2.21 3.15
C ALA A 159 -24.65 -2.26 1.74
N GLU A 160 -24.44 -1.24 0.93
CA GLU A 160 -24.94 -1.21 -0.45
C GLU A 160 -24.18 -2.22 -1.32
N ILE A 161 -22.86 -2.27 -1.21
CA ILE A 161 -22.02 -3.28 -1.88
C ILE A 161 -22.47 -4.70 -1.50
N ALA A 162 -22.74 -4.96 -0.23
CA ALA A 162 -23.25 -6.25 0.24
C ALA A 162 -24.63 -6.56 -0.37
N THR A 163 -25.54 -5.58 -0.39
CA THR A 163 -26.88 -5.72 -0.99
C THR A 163 -26.80 -6.08 -2.48
N VAL A 164 -25.91 -5.41 -3.24
CA VAL A 164 -25.66 -5.74 -4.64
C VAL A 164 -25.12 -7.16 -4.80
N ALA A 165 -24.14 -7.55 -3.97
CA ALA A 165 -23.56 -8.88 -4.01
C ALA A 165 -24.58 -9.98 -3.67
N GLU A 166 -25.38 -9.80 -2.63
CA GLU A 166 -26.44 -10.74 -2.24
C GLU A 166 -27.48 -10.92 -3.35
N ARG A 167 -27.86 -9.82 -4.02
CA ARG A 167 -28.73 -9.88 -5.21
C ARG A 167 -28.12 -10.72 -6.33
N LEU A 168 -26.84 -10.53 -6.63
CA LEU A 168 -26.13 -11.28 -7.67
C LEU A 168 -26.05 -12.77 -7.33
N ILE A 169 -25.72 -13.10 -6.08
CA ILE A 169 -25.70 -14.48 -5.57
C ILE A 169 -27.08 -15.12 -5.69
N GLY A 170 -28.14 -14.42 -5.26
CA GLY A 170 -29.51 -14.91 -5.31
C GLY A 170 -30.00 -15.20 -6.73
N ARG A 171 -29.67 -14.33 -7.70
CA ARG A 171 -29.99 -14.55 -9.11
C ARG A 171 -29.28 -15.77 -9.68
N HIS A 172 -27.99 -15.92 -9.41
CA HIS A 172 -27.22 -17.06 -9.88
C HIS A 172 -27.75 -18.39 -9.31
N ALA A 173 -28.19 -18.41 -8.04
CA ALA A 173 -28.80 -19.61 -7.44
C ALA A 173 -30.16 -20.01 -8.05
N GLN A 174 -30.82 -19.13 -8.78
CA GLN A 174 -32.12 -19.39 -9.44
C GLN A 174 -31.98 -19.87 -10.88
N VAL A 175 -30.81 -19.75 -11.50
CA VAL A 175 -30.54 -20.27 -12.84
C VAL A 175 -30.18 -21.76 -12.71
N PRO A 176 -31.01 -22.70 -13.20
CA PRO A 176 -30.62 -24.11 -13.22
C PRO A 176 -29.41 -24.28 -14.13
N ALA A 177 -28.44 -25.08 -13.66
CA ALA A 177 -27.19 -25.40 -14.37
C ALA A 177 -27.43 -26.05 -15.74
#